data_AF-A0A4P6UA38-F1
#
_entry.id   AF-A0A4P6UA38-F1
#
_cell.length_a   1.000
_cell.length_b   1.000
_cell.length_c   1.000
_cell.angle_alpha   90.00
_cell.angle_beta   90.00
_cell.angle_gamma   90.00
#
_symmetry.space_group_name_H-M   'P 1'
#
loop_
_entity.id
_entity.type
_entity.pdbx_description
1 polymer ?
#
loop_
_entity_poly.entity_id
_entity_poly.type
_entity_poly.pdbx_seq_one_letter_code
_entity_poly.pdbx_strand_id
1 'polypeptide(L)'
;MTATDKIERTHRTLRRELLDETKAFATIEEAQVAVDEWIHAYNTNRPHQSLDSATPASLFRARTAAARAAGTLHTTRRRRRKPLRARRRRHRARR
;
A
#
# COMPACT_ATOMS: atom_id res chain seq x y z
N MET A 1 -5.93 15.00 -11.74
CA MET A 1 -5.83 14.45 -10.38
C MET A 1 -4.37 14.23 -10.05
N THR A 2 -3.87 14.89 -9.00
CA THR A 2 -2.49 14.73 -8.52
C THR A 2 -2.36 13.42 -7.74
N ALA A 3 -1.14 12.98 -7.43
CA ALA A 3 -0.93 11.79 -6.59
C ALA A 3 -1.51 11.98 -5.18
N THR A 4 -1.43 13.19 -4.64
CA THR A 4 -1.96 13.57 -3.33
C THR A 4 -3.47 13.43 -3.27
N ASP A 5 -4.20 13.93 -4.27
CA ASP A 5 -5.67 13.81 -4.36
C ASP A 5 -6.14 12.34 -4.28
N LYS A 6 -5.38 11.41 -4.90
CA LYS A 6 -5.71 9.97 -4.88
C LYS A 6 -5.56 9.38 -3.48
N ILE A 7 -4.48 9.74 -2.80
CA ILE A 7 -4.18 9.28 -1.44
C ILE A 7 -5.26 9.81 -0.49
N GLU A 8 -5.59 11.09 -0.58
CA GLU A 8 -6.61 11.72 0.26
C GLU A 8 -7.98 11.06 0.11
N ARG A 9 -8.41 10.78 -1.14
CA ARG A 9 -9.69 10.10 -1.40
C ARG A 9 -9.70 8.66 -0.87
N THR A 10 -8.57 7.95 -0.99
CA THR A 10 -8.43 6.58 -0.49
C THR A 10 -8.50 6.55 1.05
N HIS A 11 -7.77 7.43 1.73
CA HIS A 11 -7.79 7.53 3.19
C HIS A 11 -9.16 7.93 3.73
N ARG A 12 -9.87 8.85 3.06
CA ARG A 12 -11.25 9.20 3.42
C ARG A 12 -12.19 8.00 3.37
N THR A 13 -11.99 7.13 2.38
CA THR A 13 -12.81 5.93 2.18
C THR A 13 -12.47 4.85 3.21
N LEU A 14 -11.18 4.61 3.46
CA LEU A 14 -10.70 3.72 4.53
C LEU A 14 -11.30 4.09 5.89
N ARG A 15 -11.29 5.38 6.22
CA ARG A 15 -11.86 5.86 7.47
C ARG A 15 -13.34 5.51 7.58
N ARG A 16 -14.14 5.87 6.58
CA ARG A 16 -15.59 5.69 6.60
C ARG A 16 -16.04 4.23 6.61
N GLU A 17 -15.30 3.35 5.96
CA GLU A 17 -15.77 1.98 5.72
C GLU A 17 -15.12 0.94 6.59
N LEU A 18 -13.94 1.24 7.15
CA LEU A 18 -13.28 0.35 8.10
C LEU A 18 -13.29 0.99 9.48
N LEU A 19 -12.64 2.14 9.64
CA LEU A 19 -12.32 2.65 10.98
C LEU A 19 -13.54 3.19 11.74
N ASP A 20 -14.49 3.80 11.05
CA ASP A 20 -15.72 4.31 11.67
C ASP A 20 -16.70 3.17 12.03
N GLU A 21 -16.62 2.03 11.32
CA GLU A 21 -17.50 0.85 11.51
C GLU A 21 -16.92 -0.18 12.51
N THR A 22 -15.62 -0.11 12.78
CA THR A 22 -14.92 -1.07 13.66
C THR A 22 -14.71 -0.48 15.05
N LYS A 23 -14.87 -1.31 16.09
CA LYS A 23 -14.41 -0.96 17.44
C LYS A 23 -12.88 -0.88 17.48
N ALA A 24 -12.32 -0.37 18.58
CA ALA A 24 -10.89 -0.40 18.79
C ALA A 24 -10.35 -1.85 18.68
N PHE A 25 -9.28 -2.03 17.89
CA PHE A 25 -8.58 -3.31 17.77
C PHE A 25 -7.87 -3.64 19.08
N ALA A 26 -7.87 -4.92 19.47
CA ALA A 26 -7.20 -5.34 20.70
C ALA A 26 -5.68 -5.47 20.49
N THR A 27 -5.25 -5.75 19.26
CA THR A 27 -3.83 -5.91 18.89
C THR A 27 -3.50 -5.23 17.56
N ILE A 28 -2.19 -5.04 17.31
CA ILE A 28 -1.71 -4.51 16.03
C ILE A 28 -1.94 -5.54 14.92
N GLU A 29 -1.81 -6.82 15.24
CA GLU A 29 -2.01 -7.95 14.32
C GLU A 29 -3.45 -7.99 13.80
N GLU A 30 -4.44 -7.81 14.67
CA GLU A 30 -5.84 -7.69 14.28
C GLU A 30 -6.09 -6.48 13.36
N ALA A 31 -5.51 -5.33 13.70
CA ALA A 31 -5.61 -4.13 12.86
C ALA A 31 -5.00 -4.37 11.47
N GLN A 32 -3.86 -5.08 11.40
CA GLN A 32 -3.20 -5.40 10.15
C GLN A 32 -4.07 -6.31 9.27
N VAL A 33 -4.66 -7.36 9.84
CA VAL A 33 -5.56 -8.26 9.11
C VAL A 33 -6.76 -7.50 8.55
N ALA A 34 -7.41 -6.68 9.38
CA ALA A 34 -8.57 -5.90 8.96
C ALA A 34 -8.23 -4.90 7.83
N VAL A 35 -7.07 -4.25 7.91
CA VAL A 35 -6.59 -3.35 6.84
C VAL A 35 -6.24 -4.13 5.58
N ASP A 36 -5.61 -5.29 5.68
CA ASP A 36 -5.25 -6.12 4.53
C ASP A 36 -6.49 -6.62 3.77
N GLU A 37 -7.51 -7.07 4.50
CA GLU A 37 -8.81 -7.46 3.94
C GLU A 37 -9.50 -6.29 3.26
N TRP A 38 -9.51 -5.11 3.90
CA TRP A 38 -10.09 -3.91 3.30
C TRP A 38 -9.35 -3.49 2.03
N ILE A 39 -8.01 -3.50 2.04
CA ILE A 39 -7.19 -3.18 0.87
C ILE A 39 -7.47 -4.16 -0.27
N HIS A 40 -7.62 -5.45 0.04
CA HIS A 40 -7.98 -6.45 -0.94
C HIS A 40 -9.32 -6.10 -1.60
N ALA A 41 -10.39 -5.98 -0.80
CA ALA A 41 -11.72 -5.67 -1.28
C ALA A 41 -11.79 -4.34 -2.07
N TYR A 42 -11.13 -3.30 -1.58
CA TYR A 42 -11.06 -2.00 -2.25
C TYR A 42 -10.44 -2.11 -3.66
N ASN A 43 -9.38 -2.91 -3.81
CA ASN A 43 -8.67 -3.05 -5.06
C ASN A 43 -9.34 -4.01 -6.05
N THR A 44 -10.06 -5.03 -5.58
CA THR A 44 -10.57 -6.12 -6.43
C THR A 44 -12.08 -6.13 -6.62
N ASN A 45 -12.86 -5.56 -5.71
CA ASN A 45 -14.32 -5.69 -5.70
C ASN A 45 -15.04 -4.36 -5.91
N ARG A 46 -14.40 -3.23 -5.59
CA ARG A 46 -15.05 -1.93 -5.68
C ARG A 46 -14.99 -1.35 -7.10
N PRO A 47 -16.15 -1.13 -7.77
CA PRO A 47 -16.20 -0.35 -8.99
C PRO A 47 -16.08 1.15 -8.66
N HIS A 48 -15.23 1.86 -9.40
CA HIS A 48 -15.09 3.31 -9.27
C HIS A 48 -15.62 4.01 -10.52
N GLN A 49 -16.58 4.93 -10.37
CA GLN A 49 -17.13 5.68 -11.51
C GLN A 49 -16.07 6.46 -12.30
N SER A 50 -15.05 6.99 -11.62
CA SER A 50 -13.92 7.66 -12.26
C SER A 50 -13.01 6.71 -13.08
N LEU A 51 -13.25 5.39 -12.98
CA LEU A 51 -12.54 4.32 -13.67
C LEU A 51 -13.46 3.54 -14.62
N ASP A 52 -14.56 4.15 -15.09
CA ASP A 52 -15.57 3.48 -15.92
C ASP A 52 -16.15 2.20 -15.26
N SER A 53 -16.37 2.29 -13.94
CA SER A 53 -16.79 1.17 -13.09
C SER A 53 -15.81 -0.01 -13.03
N ALA A 54 -14.59 0.16 -13.55
CA ALA A 54 -13.51 -0.79 -13.36
C ALA A 54 -12.96 -0.73 -11.93
N THR A 55 -12.30 -1.81 -11.52
CA THR A 55 -11.60 -1.89 -10.24
C THR A 55 -10.16 -1.40 -10.41
N PRO A 56 -9.52 -0.87 -9.36
CA PRO A 56 -8.12 -0.45 -9.45
C PRO A 56 -7.21 -1.58 -9.95
N ALA A 57 -7.44 -2.81 -9.50
CA ALA A 57 -6.63 -3.96 -9.89
C ALA A 57 -6.78 -4.31 -11.38
N SER A 58 -7.97 -4.17 -11.99
CA SER A 58 -8.14 -4.47 -13.42
C SER A 58 -7.35 -3.50 -14.30
N LEU A 59 -7.39 -2.20 -13.98
CA LEU A 59 -6.66 -1.18 -14.72
C LEU A 59 -5.14 -1.32 -14.58
N PHE A 60 -4.64 -1.57 -13.38
CA PHE A 60 -3.19 -1.77 -13.17
C PHE A 60 -2.69 -3.02 -13.91
N ARG A 61 -3.45 -4.12 -13.90
CA ARG A 61 -3.09 -5.32 -14.66
C ARG A 61 -3.05 -5.04 -16.16
N ALA A 62 -4.09 -4.40 -16.71
CA ALA A 62 -4.16 -4.06 -18.13
C ALA A 62 -3.00 -3.14 -18.56
N ARG A 63 -2.72 -2.08 -17.80
CA ARG A 63 -1.63 -1.15 -18.08
C ARG A 63 -0.25 -1.81 -17.97
N THR A 64 -0.07 -2.72 -17.01
CA THR A 64 1.18 -3.48 -16.88
C THR A 64 1.37 -4.45 -18.04
N ALA A 65 0.31 -5.12 -18.49
CA ALA A 65 0.34 -5.97 -19.68
C ALA A 65 0.70 -5.18 -20.94
N ALA A 66 0.07 -4.01 -21.14
CA ALA A 66 0.38 -3.13 -22.25
C ALA A 66 1.84 -2.63 -22.22
N ALA A 67 2.35 -2.22 -21.06
CA ALA A 67 3.74 -1.78 -20.90
C ALA A 67 4.76 -2.91 -21.13
N ARG A 68 4.40 -4.17 -20.82
CA ARG A 68 5.22 -5.33 -21.16
C ARG A 68 5.23 -5.59 -22.66
N ALA A 69 4.05 -5.56 -23.31
CA ALA A 69 3.95 -5.74 -24.75
C ALA A 69 4.72 -4.66 -25.53
N ALA A 70 4.72 -3.42 -25.03
CA ALA A 70 5.46 -2.30 -25.60
C ALA A 70 6.96 -2.26 -25.22
N GLY A 71 7.49 -3.27 -24.53
CA GLY A 71 8.90 -3.33 -24.11
C GLY A 71 9.36 -2.21 -23.16
N THR A 72 8.42 -1.46 -22.58
CA THR A 72 8.70 -0.23 -21.82
C THR A 72 8.80 -0.49 -20.31
N LEU A 73 8.47 -1.70 -19.85
CA LEU A 73 8.57 -2.07 -18.44
C LEU A 73 10.03 -2.29 -18.04
N HIS A 74 10.66 -1.28 -17.43
CA HIS A 74 12.02 -1.41 -16.94
C HIS A 74 12.04 -2.31 -15.69
N THR A 75 12.55 -3.54 -15.82
CA THR A 75 12.75 -4.43 -14.68
C THR A 75 13.82 -3.80 -13.78
N THR A 76 13.40 -3.25 -12.64
CA THR A 76 14.34 -2.65 -11.69
C THR A 76 15.27 -3.76 -11.18
N ARG A 77 16.53 -3.74 -11.63
CA ARG A 77 17.61 -4.59 -11.11
C ARG A 77 17.74 -4.29 -9.62
N ARG A 78 17.22 -5.20 -8.79
CA ARG A 78 17.21 -5.14 -7.32
C ARG A 78 18.60 -4.71 -6.82
N ARG A 79 18.76 -3.43 -6.42
CA ARG A 79 20.02 -2.95 -5.84
C ARG A 79 20.23 -3.73 -4.53
N ARG A 80 21.28 -4.57 -4.49
CA ARG A 80 21.73 -5.24 -3.27
C ARG A 80 21.97 -4.16 -2.20
N ARG A 81 21.14 -4.11 -1.16
CA ARG A 81 21.39 -3.26 0.02
C ARG A 81 22.64 -3.81 0.71
N LYS A 82 23.69 -3.00 0.85
CA LYS A 82 24.84 -3.32 1.72
C LYS A 82 24.37 -3.24 3.18
N PRO A 83 24.73 -4.19 4.05
CA PRO A 83 24.29 -4.15 5.45
C PRO A 83 24.91 -2.95 6.18
N LEU A 84 24.10 -2.24 6.98
CA LEU A 84 24.61 -1.26 7.94
C LEU A 84 25.46 -2.00 8.99
N ARG A 85 26.74 -1.66 9.10
CA ARG A 85 27.57 -2.12 10.21
C ARG A 85 27.06 -1.47 11.50
N ALA A 86 26.63 -2.30 12.44
CA ALA A 86 26.21 -1.87 13.77
C ALA A 86 27.37 -1.15 14.49
N ARG A 87 27.20 0.15 14.75
CA ARG A 87 28.08 0.88 15.67
C ARG A 87 27.74 0.44 17.10
N ARG A 88 28.58 -0.45 17.64
CA ARG A 88 28.55 -0.89 19.04
C ARG A 88 28.67 0.34 19.97
N ARG A 89 27.64 0.64 20.75
CA ARG A 89 27.70 1.58 21.89
C ARG A 89 28.70 1.03 22.91
N ARG A 90 29.75 1.79 23.23
CA ARG A 90 30.54 1.58 24.45
C ARG A 90 29.90 2.44 25.54
N HIS A 91 29.14 1.80 26.43
CA HIS A 91 28.86 2.36 27.74
C HIS A 91 30.17 2.39 28.52
N ARG A 92 30.54 3.56 29.04
CA ARG A 92 31.45 3.67 30.19
C ARG A 92 30.72 4.43 31.28
N ALA A 93 30.37 3.68 32.33
CA ALA A 93 30.09 4.19 33.65
C ALA A 93 31.38 4.76 34.25
N ARG A 94 31.29 5.95 34.86
CA ARG A 94 32.13 6.48 35.96
C ARG A 94 31.20 7.45 36.71
N ARG A 95 30.71 7.04 37.89
CA ARG A 95 31.24 7.39 39.22
C ARG A 95 31.14 8.88 39.49
#